data_AF-F1LD74-F1
#
_entry.id   AF-F1LD74-F1
#
_cell.length_a   1.000
_cell.length_b   1.000
_cell.length_c   1.000
_cell.angle_alpha   90.00
_cell.angle_beta   90.00
_cell.angle_gamma   90.00
#
_symmetry.space_group_name_H-M   'P 1'
#
loop_
_entity.id
_entity.type
_entity.pdbx_description
1 polymer ?
#
loop_
_entity_poly.entity_id
_entity_poly.type
_entity_poly.pdbx_seq_one_letter_code
_entity_poly.pdbx_strand_id
1 'polypeptide(L)'
;MTTQEVLRKRVCYSSNNSGIGVPKVVMGNLFGKRHRSPPPISQQDQAILQLKTQRDKIKQYVRRNEKQMDRERGMAKQLIRDGRKDRALLLLKKKRYQETIIERTLKQLDQIDRMVHDLEFAEIERRVVEGLKSGNEALKQMNQMFSIEEVEKIMEETQEAAEYQEEISKLLSGKLSETDLEEVESELQALIDSEEPLKLPEVPTEPLPQPVNGRKEREQVRNAKQRVAVEAV
;
A
#
# COMPACT_ATOMS: atom_id res chain seq x y z
N MET A 1 50.37 -13.78 -30.15
CA MET A 1 50.29 -14.46 -31.46
C MET A 1 49.97 -15.93 -31.19
N THR A 2 48.72 -16.28 -30.88
CA THR A 2 47.67 -16.77 -31.81
C THR A 2 48.12 -17.91 -32.70
N THR A 3 47.78 -19.14 -32.31
CA THR A 3 47.34 -20.25 -33.17
C THR A 3 46.86 -21.40 -32.26
N GLN A 4 45.68 -21.21 -31.64
CA GLN A 4 44.89 -22.34 -31.15
C GLN A 4 44.00 -22.79 -32.31
N GLU A 5 44.37 -23.95 -32.85
CA GLU A 5 43.54 -24.74 -33.75
C GLU A 5 42.28 -25.25 -33.05
N VAL A 6 41.36 -25.72 -33.88
CA VAL A 6 40.22 -26.60 -33.56
C VAL A 6 38.93 -25.87 -33.19
N LEU A 7 38.35 -25.24 -34.21
CA LEU A 7 36.90 -25.07 -34.34
C LEU A 7 36.39 -25.85 -35.56
N ARG A 8 35.35 -26.65 -35.31
CA ARG A 8 34.25 -27.01 -36.22
C ARG A 8 34.51 -28.11 -37.27
N LYS A 9 33.84 -29.25 -37.09
CA LYS A 9 32.63 -29.67 -37.83
C LYS A 9 32.49 -31.20 -37.71
N ARG A 10 31.56 -31.67 -36.87
CA ARG A 10 30.90 -32.97 -37.08
C ARG A 10 29.40 -32.72 -37.12
N VAL A 11 28.92 -32.44 -38.33
CA VAL A 11 27.54 -32.69 -38.73
C VAL A 11 27.60 -34.00 -39.49
N CYS A 12 27.02 -35.05 -38.93
CA CYS A 12 26.64 -36.24 -39.68
C CYS A 12 25.19 -36.52 -39.31
N TYR A 13 24.35 -36.33 -40.31
CA TYR A 13 22.92 -36.57 -40.34
C TYR A 13 22.67 -38.00 -40.80
N SER A 14 21.47 -38.49 -40.50
CA SER A 14 20.78 -39.63 -41.13
C SER A 14 21.05 -41.02 -40.57
N SER A 15 20.06 -41.54 -39.84
CA SER A 15 19.33 -42.75 -40.28
C SER A 15 18.03 -42.88 -39.49
N ASN A 16 16.91 -42.66 -40.20
CA ASN A 16 15.58 -43.07 -39.79
C ASN A 16 15.51 -44.60 -39.83
N ASN A 17 14.99 -45.24 -38.77
CA ASN A 17 14.25 -46.48 -38.95
C ASN A 17 13.13 -46.61 -37.91
N SER A 18 11.99 -47.03 -38.45
CA SER A 18 10.67 -47.22 -37.87
C SER A 18 10.59 -48.28 -36.77
N GLY A 19 9.74 -48.03 -35.75
CA GLY A 19 9.40 -49.01 -34.71
C GLY A 19 8.14 -48.64 -33.93
N ILE A 20 6.99 -48.98 -34.52
CA ILE A 20 5.77 -49.53 -33.89
C ILE A 20 5.41 -49.00 -32.48
N GLY A 21 4.35 -48.18 -32.45
CA GLY A 21 3.73 -47.68 -31.23
C GLY A 21 3.05 -48.78 -30.40
N VAL A 22 3.34 -48.76 -29.10
CA VAL A 22 2.62 -49.54 -28.09
C VAL A 22 1.62 -48.59 -27.40
N PRO A 23 0.32 -48.91 -27.32
CA PRO A 23 -0.65 -48.07 -26.62
C PRO A 23 -0.37 -48.16 -25.11
N LYS A 24 0.02 -47.03 -24.50
CA LYS A 24 0.03 -46.88 -23.04
C LYS A 24 -1.42 -46.86 -22.58
N VAL A 25 -1.87 -47.96 -21.98
CA VAL A 25 -3.16 -48.07 -21.28
C VAL A 25 -3.21 -46.99 -20.19
N VAL A 26 -4.09 -46.02 -20.36
CA VAL A 26 -4.45 -45.04 -19.32
C VAL A 26 -5.45 -45.73 -18.40
N MET A 27 -4.94 -46.38 -17.35
CA MET A 27 -5.77 -46.89 -16.26
C MET A 27 -5.66 -45.95 -15.07
N GLY A 28 -6.82 -45.40 -14.66
CA GLY A 28 -7.06 -44.91 -13.31
C GLY A 28 -6.61 -43.48 -13.03
N ASN A 29 -7.59 -42.55 -13.02
CA ASN A 29 -7.79 -41.57 -11.94
C ASN A 29 -9.08 -40.78 -12.20
N LEU A 30 -10.22 -41.41 -11.91
CA LEU A 30 -11.59 -40.86 -12.11
C LEU A 30 -12.16 -40.13 -10.88
N PHE A 31 -11.34 -39.79 -9.87
CA PHE A 31 -11.77 -39.06 -8.67
C PHE A 31 -10.77 -38.00 -8.18
N GLY A 32 -10.13 -37.28 -9.10
CA GLY A 32 -9.33 -36.11 -8.76
C GLY A 32 -10.16 -34.83 -8.82
N LYS A 33 -10.45 -34.20 -7.67
CA LYS A 33 -10.93 -32.81 -7.62
C LYS A 33 -10.03 -31.97 -8.54
N ARG A 34 -10.60 -31.35 -9.58
CA ARG A 34 -9.85 -30.46 -10.48
C ARG A 34 -9.18 -29.38 -9.62
N HIS A 35 -7.87 -29.52 -9.43
CA HIS A 35 -7.06 -28.50 -8.77
C HIS A 35 -7.18 -27.26 -9.65
N ARG A 36 -7.92 -26.24 -9.19
CA ARG A 36 -7.88 -24.92 -9.84
C ARG A 36 -6.42 -24.50 -9.83
N SER A 37 -5.86 -24.25 -11.01
CA SER A 37 -4.52 -23.69 -11.16
C SER A 37 -4.46 -22.41 -10.32
N PRO A 38 -3.40 -22.21 -9.51
CA PRO A 38 -3.26 -20.97 -8.76
C PRO A 38 -3.28 -19.77 -9.73
N PRO A 39 -3.76 -18.60 -9.28
CA PRO A 39 -3.78 -17.41 -10.11
C PRO A 39 -2.39 -17.12 -10.68
N PRO A 40 -2.30 -16.53 -11.89
CA PRO A 40 -1.02 -16.17 -12.49
C PRO A 40 -0.27 -15.22 -11.56
N ILE A 41 0.99 -15.55 -11.29
CA ILE A 41 1.87 -14.79 -10.39
C ILE A 41 2.04 -13.37 -10.97
N SER A 42 1.81 -12.36 -10.14
CA SER A 42 2.04 -10.97 -10.56
C SER A 42 3.53 -10.75 -10.84
N GLN A 43 3.87 -9.88 -11.80
CA GLN A 43 5.26 -9.50 -12.04
C GLN A 43 5.93 -8.93 -10.77
N GLN A 44 5.13 -8.26 -9.93
CA GLN A 44 5.57 -7.74 -8.62
C GLN A 44 5.92 -8.87 -7.64
N ASP A 45 5.08 -9.90 -7.55
CA ASP A 45 5.34 -11.08 -6.70
C ASP A 45 6.63 -11.79 -7.12
N GLN A 46 6.88 -11.88 -8.43
CA GLN A 46 8.10 -12.44 -8.98
C GLN A 46 9.34 -11.61 -8.59
N ALA A 47 9.24 -10.28 -8.64
CA ALA A 47 10.31 -9.38 -8.21
C ALA A 47 10.60 -9.51 -6.69
N ILE A 48 9.55 -9.54 -5.86
CA ILE A 48 9.67 -9.74 -4.41
C ILE A 48 10.32 -11.10 -4.11
N LEU A 49 9.93 -12.15 -4.83
CA LEU A 49 10.52 -13.48 -4.69
C LEU A 49 12.01 -13.48 -5.04
N GLN A 50 12.41 -12.80 -6.12
CA GLN A 50 13.82 -12.68 -6.51
C GLN A 50 14.65 -11.96 -5.45
N LEU A 51 14.14 -10.85 -4.90
CA LEU A 51 14.82 -10.12 -3.82
C LEU A 51 14.93 -10.95 -2.54
N LYS A 52 13.86 -11.66 -2.15
CA LYS A 52 13.87 -12.57 -0.98
C LYS A 52 14.86 -13.72 -1.19
N THR A 53 14.91 -14.30 -2.38
CA THR A 53 15.91 -15.31 -2.74
C THR A 53 17.34 -14.77 -2.63
N GLN A 54 17.56 -13.52 -3.08
CA GLN A 54 18.87 -12.89 -3.00
C GLN A 54 19.29 -12.59 -1.56
N ARG A 55 18.35 -12.13 -0.73
CA ARG A 55 18.53 -11.96 0.73
C ARG A 55 19.01 -13.25 1.39
N ASP A 56 18.36 -14.37 1.08
CA ASP A 56 18.71 -15.67 1.67
C ASP A 56 20.09 -16.15 1.23
N LYS A 57 20.44 -15.96 -0.05
CA LYS A 57 21.79 -16.25 -0.57
C LYS A 57 22.85 -15.42 0.14
N ILE A 58 22.58 -14.14 0.38
CA ILE A 58 23.49 -13.24 1.10
C ILE A 58 23.66 -13.69 2.55
N LYS A 59 22.56 -14.01 3.25
CA LYS A 59 22.63 -14.57 4.62
C LYS A 59 23.44 -15.86 4.67
N GLN A 60 23.27 -16.74 3.69
CA GLN A 60 24.06 -17.98 3.59
C GLN A 60 25.55 -17.68 3.31
N TYR A 61 25.85 -16.67 2.50
CA TYR A 61 27.23 -16.23 2.25
C TYR A 61 27.89 -15.68 3.51
N VAL A 62 27.20 -14.83 4.30
CA VAL A 62 27.69 -14.32 5.58
C VAL A 62 28.01 -15.47 6.53
N ARG A 63 27.07 -16.40 6.76
CA ARG A 63 27.27 -17.56 7.64
C ARG A 63 28.46 -18.43 7.22
N ARG A 64 28.68 -18.61 5.91
CA ARG A 64 29.84 -19.35 5.40
C ARG A 64 31.15 -18.64 5.71
N ASN A 65 31.19 -17.32 5.54
CA ASN A 65 32.38 -16.52 5.83
C ASN A 65 32.68 -16.45 7.34
N GLU A 66 31.66 -16.32 8.20
CA GLU A 66 31.83 -16.35 9.66
C GLU A 66 32.45 -17.68 10.11
N LYS A 67 31.92 -18.81 9.61
CA LYS A 67 32.49 -20.14 9.90
C LYS A 67 33.95 -20.27 9.42
N GLN A 68 34.29 -19.63 8.30
CA GLN A 68 35.66 -19.62 7.80
C GLN A 68 36.58 -18.74 8.66
N MET A 69 36.09 -17.60 9.12
CA MET A 69 36.77 -16.70 10.05
C MET A 69 37.11 -17.40 11.38
N ASP A 70 36.16 -18.19 11.92
CA ASP A 70 36.37 -18.97 13.14
C ASP A 70 37.44 -20.06 12.98
N ARG A 71 37.47 -20.73 11.83
CA ARG A 71 38.52 -21.70 11.49
C ARG A 71 39.89 -21.04 11.40
N GLU A 72 39.96 -19.89 10.72
CA GLU A 72 41.21 -19.11 10.60
C GLU A 72 41.71 -18.62 11.96
N ARG A 73 40.79 -18.22 12.86
CA ARG A 73 41.11 -17.88 14.25
C ARG A 73 41.66 -19.09 15.02
N GLY A 74 41.08 -20.27 14.84
CA GLY A 74 41.58 -21.51 15.44
C GLY A 74 42.99 -21.87 14.95
N MET A 75 43.21 -21.82 13.64
CA MET A 75 44.53 -22.07 13.03
C MET A 75 45.58 -21.03 13.46
N ALA A 76 45.20 -19.76 13.56
CA ALA A 76 46.09 -18.71 14.04
C ALA A 76 46.53 -18.98 15.49
N LYS A 77 45.62 -19.42 16.37
CA LYS A 77 45.97 -19.81 17.75
C LYS A 77 46.94 -21.00 17.79
N GLN A 78 46.75 -22.00 16.93
CA GLN A 78 47.67 -23.14 16.82
C GLN A 78 49.07 -22.71 16.36
N LEU A 79 49.16 -21.89 15.31
CA LEU A 79 50.44 -21.40 14.79
C LEU A 79 51.21 -20.52 15.80
N ILE A 80 50.51 -19.80 16.68
CA ILE A 80 51.13 -19.06 17.78
C ILE A 80 51.77 -20.02 18.79
N ARG A 81 51.09 -21.14 19.12
CA ARG A 81 51.65 -22.18 20.01
C ARG A 81 52.87 -22.86 19.39
N ASP A 82 52.85 -23.07 18.08
CA ASP A 82 53.98 -23.62 17.32
C ASP A 82 55.15 -22.63 17.13
N GLY A 83 55.06 -21.40 17.65
CA GLY A 83 56.10 -20.37 17.51
C GLY A 83 56.19 -19.71 16.13
N ARG A 84 55.29 -20.05 15.19
CA ARG A 84 55.30 -19.54 13.80
C ARG A 84 54.51 -18.24 13.65
N LYS A 85 55.09 -17.15 14.16
CA LYS A 85 54.45 -15.81 14.25
C LYS A 85 54.09 -15.21 12.88
N ASP A 86 54.95 -15.33 11.87
CA ASP A 86 54.72 -14.71 10.55
C ASP A 86 53.48 -15.29 9.84
N ARG A 87 53.31 -16.61 9.95
CA ARG A 87 52.14 -17.31 9.38
C ARG A 87 50.86 -16.96 10.14
N ALA A 88 50.94 -16.83 11.47
CA ALA A 88 49.81 -16.39 12.28
C ALA A 88 49.38 -14.95 11.91
N LEU A 89 50.33 -14.04 11.69
CA LEU A 89 50.06 -12.67 11.26
C LEU A 89 49.34 -12.62 9.90
N LEU A 90 49.76 -13.47 8.95
CA LEU A 90 49.11 -13.58 7.64
C LEU A 90 47.64 -14.01 7.76
N LEU A 91 47.34 -15.00 8.60
CA LEU A 91 45.97 -15.43 8.87
C LEU A 91 45.13 -14.33 9.53
N LEU A 92 45.70 -13.56 10.46
CA LEU A 92 45.00 -12.44 11.08
C LEU A 92 44.71 -11.31 10.08
N LYS A 93 45.62 -11.04 9.13
CA LYS A 93 45.35 -10.11 8.02
C LYS A 93 44.23 -10.62 7.12
N LYS A 94 44.21 -11.91 6.81
CA LYS A 94 43.15 -12.55 6.03
C LYS A 94 41.80 -12.48 6.74
N LYS A 95 41.78 -12.73 8.05
CA LYS A 95 40.60 -12.56 8.92
C LYS A 95 40.05 -11.14 8.83
N ARG A 96 40.91 -10.11 8.98
CA ARG A 96 40.48 -8.70 8.92
C ARG A 96 39.88 -8.33 7.57
N TYR A 97 40.42 -8.86 6.47
CA TYR A 97 39.85 -8.68 5.14
C TYR A 97 38.47 -9.32 5.00
N GLN A 98 38.26 -10.53 5.55
CA GLN A 98 36.96 -11.18 5.57
C GLN A 98 35.93 -10.38 6.40
N GLU A 99 36.34 -9.80 7.53
CA GLU A 99 35.48 -8.92 8.34
C GLU A 99 34.97 -7.72 7.51
N THR A 100 35.86 -7.06 6.76
CA THR A 100 35.46 -5.97 5.87
C THR A 100 34.50 -6.42 4.76
N ILE A 101 34.65 -7.64 4.24
CA ILE A 101 33.70 -8.20 3.26
C ILE A 101 32.35 -8.44 3.93
N ILE A 102 32.32 -9.05 5.12
CA ILE A 102 31.08 -9.29 5.87
C ILE A 102 30.36 -7.98 6.13
N GLU A 103 31.06 -6.93 6.58
CA GLU A 103 30.47 -5.60 6.79
C GLU A 103 29.83 -5.02 5.52
N ARG A 104 30.52 -5.13 4.37
CA ARG A 104 29.98 -4.69 3.07
C ARG A 104 28.75 -5.49 2.67
N THR A 105 28.78 -6.80 2.89
CA THR A 105 27.66 -7.69 2.59
C THR A 105 26.46 -7.45 3.50
N LEU A 106 26.67 -7.11 4.78
CA LEU A 106 25.59 -6.73 5.70
C LEU A 106 24.93 -5.42 5.23
N LYS A 107 25.70 -4.43 4.77
CA LYS A 107 25.13 -3.22 4.16
C LYS A 107 24.28 -3.52 2.91
N GLN A 108 24.71 -4.48 2.09
CA GLN A 108 23.92 -4.93 0.93
C GLN A 108 22.64 -5.66 1.36
N LEU A 109 22.67 -6.40 2.47
CA LEU A 109 21.50 -7.02 3.05
C LEU A 109 20.47 -5.96 3.46
N ASP A 110 20.90 -4.91 4.16
CA ASP A 110 20.03 -3.79 4.55
C ASP A 110 19.42 -3.10 3.33
N GLN A 111 20.20 -2.93 2.24
CA GLN A 111 19.70 -2.38 0.99
C GLN A 111 18.60 -3.24 0.36
N ILE A 112 18.76 -4.57 0.37
CA ILE A 112 17.74 -5.48 -0.15
C ILE A 112 16.48 -5.47 0.71
N ASP A 113 16.63 -5.41 2.03
CA ASP A 113 15.48 -5.35 2.93
C ASP A 113 14.69 -4.05 2.75
N ARG A 114 15.37 -2.91 2.53
CA ARG A 114 14.72 -1.66 2.12
C ARG A 114 13.97 -1.80 0.80
N MET A 115 14.61 -2.33 -0.25
CA MET A 115 13.96 -2.52 -1.55
C MET A 115 12.71 -3.42 -1.46
N VAL A 116 12.73 -4.45 -0.60
CA VAL A 116 11.55 -5.29 -0.39
C VAL A 116 10.42 -4.50 0.25
N HIS A 117 10.70 -3.69 1.27
CA HIS A 117 9.70 -2.82 1.89
C HIS A 117 9.17 -1.76 0.93
N ASP A 118 10.04 -1.16 0.12
CA ASP A 118 9.64 -0.16 -0.88
C ASP A 118 8.70 -0.77 -1.93
N LEU A 119 8.95 -2.01 -2.38
CA LEU A 119 8.06 -2.72 -3.30
C LEU A 119 6.72 -3.10 -2.66
N GLU A 120 6.74 -3.57 -1.41
CA GLU A 120 5.51 -3.88 -0.66
C GLU A 120 4.66 -2.61 -0.45
N PHE A 121 5.31 -1.46 -0.21
CA PHE A 121 4.63 -0.17 -0.12
C PHE A 121 4.08 0.32 -1.47
N ALA A 122 4.86 0.19 -2.55
CA ALA A 122 4.42 0.53 -3.90
C ALA A 122 3.18 -0.26 -4.35
N GLU A 123 3.01 -1.50 -3.85
CA GLU A 123 1.79 -2.27 -4.08
C GLU A 123 0.57 -1.62 -3.41
N ILE A 124 0.73 -1.13 -2.18
CA ILE A 124 -0.32 -0.38 -1.47
C ILE A 124 -0.64 0.92 -2.21
N GLU A 125 0.38 1.67 -2.61
CA GLU A 125 0.21 2.91 -3.39
C GLU A 125 -0.56 2.64 -4.70
N ARG A 126 -0.23 1.57 -5.41
CA ARG A 126 -0.96 1.16 -6.63
C ARG A 126 -2.44 0.93 -6.33
N ARG A 127 -2.76 0.20 -5.26
CA ARG A 127 -4.16 -0.07 -4.85
C ARG A 127 -4.90 1.21 -4.46
N VAL A 128 -4.23 2.15 -3.81
CA VAL A 128 -4.81 3.47 -3.48
C VAL A 128 -5.15 4.24 -4.75
N VAL A 129 -4.24 4.28 -5.73
CA VAL A 129 -4.47 4.95 -7.02
C VAL A 129 -5.59 4.28 -7.81
N GLU A 130 -5.64 2.94 -7.82
CA GLU A 130 -6.75 2.18 -8.42
C GLU A 130 -8.10 2.52 -7.75
N GLY A 131 -8.13 2.61 -6.42
CA GLY A 131 -9.31 3.03 -5.66
C GLY A 131 -9.77 4.45 -5.98
N LEU A 132 -8.84 5.40 -6.06
CA LEU A 132 -9.13 6.79 -6.47
C LEU A 132 -9.65 6.86 -7.90
N LYS A 133 -9.11 6.05 -8.82
CA LYS A 133 -9.57 5.98 -10.21
C LYS A 133 -11.00 5.44 -10.28
N SER A 134 -11.30 4.35 -9.58
CA SER A 134 -12.65 3.79 -9.50
C SER A 134 -13.64 4.78 -8.84
N GLY A 135 -13.23 5.48 -7.79
CA GLY A 135 -14.04 6.53 -7.17
C GLY A 135 -14.33 7.69 -8.12
N ASN A 136 -13.34 8.13 -8.91
CA ASN A 136 -13.53 9.17 -9.93
C ASN A 136 -14.46 8.70 -11.05
N GLU A 137 -14.34 7.46 -11.51
CA GLU A 137 -15.26 6.85 -12.48
C GLU A 137 -16.69 6.79 -11.94
N ALA A 138 -16.89 6.40 -10.68
CA ALA A 138 -18.20 6.39 -10.04
C ALA A 138 -18.81 7.80 -9.93
N LEU A 139 -18.01 8.80 -9.54
CA LEU A 139 -18.43 10.20 -9.52
C LEU A 139 -18.81 10.70 -10.91
N LYS A 140 -18.04 10.35 -11.95
CA LYS A 140 -18.38 10.69 -13.34
C LYS A 140 -19.70 10.06 -13.77
N GLN A 141 -19.95 8.80 -13.41
CA GLN A 141 -21.22 8.14 -13.71
C GLN A 141 -22.39 8.79 -12.97
N MET A 142 -22.21 9.14 -11.69
CA MET A 142 -23.23 9.91 -10.95
C MET A 142 -23.50 11.27 -11.62
N ASN A 143 -22.46 12.03 -11.95
CA ASN A 143 -22.62 13.32 -12.62
C ASN A 143 -23.25 13.20 -14.02
N GLN A 144 -23.05 12.07 -14.72
CA GLN A 144 -23.74 11.79 -15.98
C GLN A 144 -25.21 11.40 -15.77
N MET A 145 -25.55 10.74 -14.67
CA MET A 145 -26.94 10.37 -14.34
C MET A 145 -27.77 11.58 -13.88
N PHE A 146 -27.19 12.50 -13.11
CA PHE A 146 -27.77 13.82 -12.80
C PHE A 146 -27.59 14.80 -13.97
N SER A 147 -27.77 14.30 -15.21
CA SER A 147 -27.25 14.90 -16.43
C SER A 147 -27.55 16.40 -16.50
N ILE A 148 -26.65 17.12 -17.17
CA ILE A 148 -26.71 18.55 -17.48
C ILE A 148 -28.13 19.04 -17.82
N GLU A 149 -28.98 18.22 -18.42
CA GLU A 149 -30.40 18.51 -18.71
C GLU A 149 -31.25 18.82 -17.46
N GLU A 150 -31.07 18.12 -16.34
CA GLU A 150 -31.83 18.40 -15.11
C GLU A 150 -31.31 19.67 -14.42
N VAL A 151 -30.00 19.92 -14.52
CA VAL A 151 -29.39 21.17 -14.03
C VAL A 151 -29.78 22.36 -14.91
N GLU A 152 -29.78 22.21 -16.24
CA GLU A 152 -30.23 23.20 -17.22
C GLU A 152 -31.72 23.49 -17.04
N LYS A 153 -32.57 22.48 -16.88
CA LYS A 153 -34.00 22.64 -16.61
C LYS A 153 -34.27 23.36 -15.29
N ILE A 154 -33.54 23.05 -14.22
CA ILE A 154 -33.66 23.78 -12.94
C ILE A 154 -33.19 25.23 -13.11
N MET A 155 -32.10 25.47 -13.85
CA MET A 155 -31.63 26.84 -14.12
C MET A 155 -32.63 27.64 -14.96
N GLU A 156 -33.19 27.05 -16.03
CA GLU A 156 -34.24 27.64 -16.85
C GLU A 156 -35.50 27.93 -16.02
N GLU A 157 -35.99 26.97 -15.23
CA GLU A 157 -37.14 27.16 -14.34
C GLU A 157 -36.91 28.27 -13.29
N THR A 158 -35.69 28.38 -12.74
CA THR A 158 -35.36 29.47 -11.81
C THR A 158 -35.26 30.82 -12.50
N GLN A 159 -34.76 30.86 -13.74
CA GLN A 159 -34.67 32.09 -14.51
C GLN A 159 -36.05 32.56 -14.96
N GLU A 160 -36.89 31.67 -15.47
CA GLU A 160 -38.28 31.97 -15.81
C GLU A 160 -39.09 32.43 -14.58
N ALA A 161 -38.91 31.79 -13.42
CA ALA A 161 -39.56 32.21 -12.18
C ALA A 161 -39.09 33.60 -11.71
N ALA A 162 -37.80 33.92 -11.88
CA ALA A 162 -37.27 35.24 -11.58
C ALA A 162 -37.82 36.31 -12.54
N GLU A 163 -37.86 36.02 -13.84
CA GLU A 163 -38.44 36.91 -14.85
C GLU A 163 -39.95 37.12 -14.62
N TYR A 164 -40.68 36.08 -14.23
CA TYR A 164 -42.10 36.19 -13.86
C TYR A 164 -42.31 37.02 -12.59
N GLN A 165 -41.46 36.88 -11.57
CA GLN A 165 -41.47 37.74 -10.39
C GLN A 165 -41.16 39.21 -10.73
N GLU A 166 -40.21 39.46 -11.62
CA GLU A 166 -39.92 40.81 -12.11
C GLU A 166 -41.09 41.38 -12.93
N GLU A 167 -41.76 40.57 -13.75
CA GLU A 167 -42.96 40.98 -14.49
C GLU A 167 -44.11 41.30 -13.54
N ILE A 168 -44.35 40.48 -12.51
CA ILE A 168 -45.31 40.77 -11.45
C ILE A 168 -44.93 42.09 -10.74
N SER A 169 -43.68 42.23 -10.33
CA SER A 169 -43.18 43.43 -9.66
C SER A 169 -43.40 44.68 -10.50
N LYS A 170 -43.10 44.61 -11.80
CA LYS A 170 -43.31 45.70 -12.77
C LYS A 170 -44.79 46.02 -12.99
N LEU A 171 -45.65 45.01 -13.08
CA LEU A 171 -47.09 45.18 -13.23
C LEU A 171 -47.75 45.76 -11.97
N LEU A 172 -47.25 45.40 -10.78
CA LEU A 172 -47.72 45.95 -9.51
C LEU A 172 -47.22 47.38 -9.32
N SER A 173 -45.92 47.64 -9.54
CA SER A 173 -45.33 48.98 -9.43
C SER A 173 -45.92 49.98 -10.42
N GLY A 174 -46.31 49.54 -11.62
CA GLY A 174 -46.94 50.41 -12.63
C GLY A 174 -48.42 50.75 -12.38
N LYS A 175 -49.07 50.12 -11.40
CA LYS A 175 -50.52 50.29 -11.11
C LYS A 175 -50.81 50.97 -9.77
N LEU A 176 -49.85 51.04 -8.86
CA LEU A 176 -50.01 51.64 -7.53
C LEU A 176 -49.61 53.13 -7.59
N SER A 177 -50.40 54.02 -6.97
CA SER A 177 -50.01 55.43 -6.81
C SER A 177 -49.08 55.63 -5.60
N GLU A 178 -48.36 56.75 -5.55
CA GLU A 178 -47.41 57.05 -4.46
C GLU A 178 -48.06 56.99 -3.06
N THR A 179 -49.34 57.37 -2.95
CA THR A 179 -50.12 57.27 -1.70
C THR A 179 -50.40 55.83 -1.28
N ASP A 180 -50.68 54.94 -2.24
CA ASP A 180 -50.99 53.53 -1.96
C ASP A 180 -49.72 52.78 -1.53
N LEU A 181 -48.56 53.22 -2.04
CA LEU A 181 -47.25 52.69 -1.64
C LEU A 181 -46.91 53.07 -0.19
N GLU A 182 -47.17 54.31 0.24
CA GLU A 182 -46.95 54.75 1.62
C GLU A 182 -47.83 53.99 2.63
N GLU A 183 -49.09 53.70 2.28
CA GLU A 183 -49.99 52.90 3.12
C GLU A 183 -49.51 51.45 3.24
N VAL A 184 -49.11 50.82 2.14
CA VAL A 184 -48.56 49.45 2.13
C VAL A 184 -47.24 49.36 2.90
N GLU A 185 -46.36 50.36 2.79
CA GLU A 185 -45.13 50.43 3.58
C GLU A 185 -45.41 50.55 5.09
N SER A 186 -46.41 51.34 5.48
CA SER A 186 -46.83 51.43 6.89
C SER A 186 -47.43 50.11 7.40
N GLU A 187 -48.21 49.39 6.59
CA GLU A 187 -48.75 48.07 6.94
C GLU A 187 -47.64 47.02 7.05
N LEU A 188 -46.66 47.03 6.15
CA LEU A 188 -45.49 46.15 6.20
C LEU A 188 -44.66 46.41 7.46
N GLN A 189 -44.44 47.68 7.81
CA GLN A 189 -43.74 48.07 9.04
C GLN A 189 -44.48 47.57 10.28
N ALA A 190 -45.81 47.68 10.32
CA ALA A 190 -46.62 47.16 11.42
C ALA A 190 -46.54 45.63 11.53
N LEU A 191 -46.45 44.91 10.40
CA LEU A 191 -46.25 43.45 10.39
C LEU A 191 -44.86 43.06 10.92
N ILE A 192 -43.80 43.76 10.49
CA ILE A 192 -42.44 43.55 10.99
C ILE A 192 -42.36 43.82 12.51
N ASP A 193 -43.00 44.88 12.99
CA ASP A 193 -43.03 45.22 14.42
C ASP A 193 -43.89 44.22 15.23
N SER A 194 -44.84 43.54 14.58
CA SER A 194 -45.68 42.50 15.19
C SER A 194 -45.03 41.10 15.19
N GLU A 195 -44.09 40.85 14.28
CA GLU A 195 -43.22 39.67 14.32
C GLU A 195 -42.17 39.89 15.42
N GLU A 196 -42.48 39.45 16.64
CA GLU A 196 -41.50 39.45 17.73
C GLU A 196 -40.20 38.76 17.26
N PRO A 197 -39.02 39.34 17.53
CA PRO A 197 -37.76 38.67 17.21
C PRO A 197 -37.76 37.31 17.89
N LEU A 198 -37.69 36.24 17.10
CA LEU A 198 -37.60 34.87 17.58
C LEU A 198 -36.53 34.82 18.68
N LYS A 199 -36.96 34.75 19.95
CA LYS A 199 -36.09 34.44 21.08
C LYS A 199 -35.68 32.99 20.93
N LEU A 200 -34.66 32.76 20.11
CA LEU A 200 -33.94 31.51 20.07
C LEU A 200 -33.46 31.23 21.50
N PRO A 201 -33.77 30.06 22.08
CA PRO A 201 -33.26 29.72 23.41
C PRO A 201 -31.72 29.73 23.36
N GLU A 202 -31.08 30.28 24.39
CA GLU A 202 -29.64 30.22 24.55
C GLU A 202 -29.18 28.76 24.43
N VAL A 203 -28.29 28.50 23.46
CA VAL A 203 -27.66 27.19 23.28
C VAL A 203 -27.01 26.81 24.61
N PRO A 204 -27.30 25.64 25.21
CA PRO A 204 -26.69 25.24 26.46
C PRO A 204 -25.17 25.29 26.38
N THR A 205 -24.55 26.15 27.19
CA THR A 205 -23.08 26.29 27.32
C THR A 205 -22.48 25.18 28.18
N GLU A 206 -23.07 23.98 28.19
CA GLU A 206 -22.49 22.84 28.90
C GLU A 206 -21.22 22.39 28.16
N PRO A 207 -20.06 22.35 28.84
CA PRO A 207 -18.86 21.83 28.21
C PRO A 207 -19.08 20.37 27.87
N LEU A 208 -18.98 20.04 26.59
CA LEU A 208 -19.03 18.66 26.10
C LEU A 208 -18.07 17.79 26.95
N PRO A 209 -18.50 16.60 27.40
CA PRO A 209 -17.65 15.73 28.19
C PRO A 209 -16.36 15.44 27.41
N GLN A 210 -15.23 15.84 27.98
CA GLN A 210 -13.93 15.54 27.42
C GLN A 210 -13.81 14.01 27.27
N PRO A 211 -13.23 13.51 26.16
CA PRO A 211 -13.04 12.09 25.96
C PRO A 211 -12.24 11.53 27.13
N VAL A 212 -12.90 10.77 28.00
CA VAL A 212 -12.25 10.03 29.08
C VAL A 212 -11.18 9.15 28.46
N ASN A 213 -9.93 9.45 28.83
CA ASN A 213 -8.75 8.69 28.47
C ASN A 213 -8.93 7.21 28.87
N GLY A 214 -9.44 6.39 27.96
CA GLY A 214 -9.54 4.92 28.07
C GLY A 214 -8.19 4.19 28.14
N ARG A 215 -7.10 4.89 28.45
CA ARG A 215 -5.76 4.32 28.64
C ARG A 215 -5.53 3.81 30.06
N LYS A 216 -6.24 4.30 31.08
CA LYS A 216 -5.95 3.91 32.48
C LYS A 216 -6.59 2.59 32.93
N GLU A 217 -7.76 2.21 32.39
CA GLU A 217 -8.38 0.92 32.75
C GLU A 217 -7.67 -0.29 32.12
N ARG A 218 -7.11 -0.16 30.91
CA ARG A 218 -6.37 -1.25 30.26
C ARG A 218 -5.06 -1.60 30.98
N GLU A 219 -4.48 -0.65 31.71
CA GLU A 219 -3.21 -0.85 32.43
C GLU A 219 -3.42 -1.57 33.77
N GLN A 220 -4.53 -1.31 34.46
CA GLN A 220 -4.86 -1.97 35.72
C GLN A 220 -5.23 -3.46 35.53
N VAL A 221 -5.96 -3.79 34.45
CA VAL A 221 -6.31 -5.19 34.13
C VAL A 221 -5.07 -6.01 33.72
N ARG A 222 -4.08 -5.38 33.09
CA ARG A 222 -2.83 -6.03 32.67
C ARG A 222 -1.90 -6.30 33.87
N ASN A 223 -1.81 -5.36 34.80
CA ASN A 223 -1.04 -5.52 36.04
C ASN A 223 -1.67 -6.54 36.99
N ALA A 224 -3.00 -6.63 37.06
CA ALA A 224 -3.68 -7.66 37.86
C ALA A 224 -3.41 -9.08 37.33
N LYS A 225 -3.40 -9.27 35.99
CA LYS A 225 -3.10 -10.57 35.37
C LYS A 225 -1.63 -11.00 35.52
N GLN A 226 -0.70 -10.04 35.58
CA GLN A 226 0.73 -10.35 35.78
C GLN A 226 1.08 -10.75 37.22
N ARG A 227 0.33 -10.30 38.23
CA ARG A 227 0.57 -10.71 39.63
C ARG A 227 0.10 -12.13 39.91
N VAL A 228 -1.03 -12.54 39.34
CA VAL A 228 -1.59 -13.91 39.51
C VAL A 228 -0.70 -14.97 38.85
N ALA A 229 0.02 -14.64 37.78
CA ALA A 229 0.89 -15.60 37.09
C ALA A 229 2.24 -15.85 37.79
N VAL A 230 2.66 -14.97 38.72
CA VAL A 230 3.94 -15.09 39.44
C VAL A 230 3.77 -15.85 40.77
N GLU A 231 2.54 -15.94 41.30
CA GLU A 231 2.22 -16.66 42.53
C GLU A 231 1.86 -18.15 42.31
N ALA A 232 1.80 -18.59 41.04
CA ALA A 232 1.45 -19.96 40.65
C ALA A 232 2.64 -20.77 40.12
N VAL A 233 3.88 -20.33 40.40
CA VAL A 233 5.15 -21.05 40.14
C VAL A 233 5.92 -21.13 41.45
#